data_AF-A0A945X6F6-F1
#
_entry.id   AF-A0A945X6F6-F1
#
_cell.length_a   1.000
_cell.length_b   1.000
_cell.length_c   1.000
_cell.angle_alpha   90.00
_cell.angle_beta   90.00
_cell.angle_gamma   90.00
#
_symmetry.space_group_name_H-M   'P 1'
#
loop_
_entity.id
_entity.type
_entity.pdbx_description
1 polymer ?
#
loop_
_entity_poly.entity_id
_entity_poly.type
_entity_poly.pdbx_seq_one_letter_code
_entity_poly.pdbx_strand_id
1 'polypeptide(L)'
;MSHGRDANSNIAPRKIGSSASRLMDNILKRHKDVNLTQREKDTVRLWIDSGAPYPATYAALGTGMVPFRPDKDVFKRLCLACHAPRDEKKPKWTTGFKTHADLLVNLTHPERSLILRAPLARSAGGLGLCGKKLTFDTTESPDYQKLLNGVRTIKQWLDTARRFDMDGFRPNKHYVREMRRYGILPPPQDGADETIDVYATDRAYWRSFWYVP
;
A
#
# COMPACT_ATOMS: atom_id res chain seq x y z
N MET A 1 -10.75 -7.88 -0.75
CA MET A 1 -9.95 -8.72 0.19
C MET A 1 -8.48 -8.76 -0.22
N SER A 2 -7.81 -7.61 -0.40
CA SER A 2 -6.44 -7.59 -0.95
C SER A 2 -5.32 -7.76 0.10
N HIS A 3 -5.61 -7.58 1.40
CA HIS A 3 -4.57 -7.61 2.44
C HIS A 3 -4.83 -8.56 3.62
N GLY A 4 -5.95 -9.31 3.64
CA GLY A 4 -6.28 -10.26 4.72
C GLY A 4 -6.59 -9.65 6.11
N ARG A 5 -6.29 -8.37 6.34
CA ARG A 5 -6.54 -7.67 7.62
C ARG A 5 -7.99 -7.27 7.91
N ASP A 6 -8.90 -7.37 6.93
CA ASP A 6 -10.33 -7.09 7.12
C ASP A 6 -11.11 -8.39 7.38
N ALA A 7 -10.74 -9.11 8.45
CA ALA A 7 -11.30 -10.42 8.79
C ALA A 7 -12.71 -10.36 9.41
N ASN A 8 -13.38 -9.20 9.41
CA ASN A 8 -14.75 -9.07 9.89
C ASN A 8 -15.72 -9.66 8.86
N SER A 9 -16.10 -10.92 9.03
CA SER A 9 -16.90 -11.68 8.07
C SER A 9 -18.42 -11.60 8.30
N ASN A 10 -18.90 -11.23 9.49
CA ASN A 10 -20.34 -11.18 9.80
C ASN A 10 -20.97 -9.81 9.48
N ILE A 11 -20.86 -9.40 8.22
CA ILE A 11 -21.44 -8.14 7.74
C ILE A 11 -22.82 -8.40 7.15
N ALA A 12 -23.83 -7.62 7.55
CA ALA A 12 -25.19 -7.77 7.04
C ALA A 12 -25.26 -7.60 5.50
N PRO A 13 -26.24 -8.23 4.82
CA PRO A 13 -26.43 -8.09 3.39
C PRO A 13 -26.46 -6.61 2.94
N ARG A 14 -25.85 -6.32 1.78
CA ARG A 14 -25.77 -4.98 1.16
C ARG A 14 -25.03 -3.91 1.97
N LYS A 15 -24.23 -4.28 2.96
CA LYS A 15 -23.36 -3.33 3.70
C LYS A 15 -21.93 -3.20 3.12
N ILE A 16 -21.58 -4.02 2.12
CA ILE A 16 -20.31 -3.99 1.40
C ILE A 16 -20.55 -4.17 -0.11
N GLY A 17 -19.48 -4.08 -0.89
CA GLY A 17 -19.51 -4.26 -2.34
C GLY A 17 -20.15 -3.07 -3.06
N SER A 18 -20.61 -3.29 -4.29
CA SER A 18 -21.14 -2.25 -5.17
C SER A 18 -22.39 -1.57 -4.59
N SER A 19 -23.21 -2.33 -3.85
CA SER A 19 -24.45 -1.84 -3.21
C SER A 19 -24.26 -0.79 -2.11
N ALA A 20 -23.08 -0.75 -1.48
CA ALA A 20 -22.72 0.22 -0.44
C ALA A 20 -21.63 1.20 -0.89
N SER A 21 -21.31 1.21 -2.18
CA SER A 21 -20.18 1.96 -2.72
C SER A 21 -20.55 3.41 -3.02
N ARG A 22 -19.91 4.35 -2.31
CA ARG A 22 -19.98 5.79 -2.64
C ARG A 22 -19.52 6.10 -4.07
N LEU A 23 -18.59 5.29 -4.61
CA LEU A 23 -18.16 5.43 -6.00
C LEU A 23 -19.33 5.12 -6.95
N MET A 24 -20.09 4.05 -6.70
CA MET A 24 -21.27 3.72 -7.50
C MET A 24 -22.35 4.79 -7.38
N ASP A 25 -22.59 5.33 -6.18
CA ASP A 25 -23.53 6.45 -6.01
C ASP A 25 -23.15 7.65 -6.89
N ASN A 26 -21.85 8.00 -6.94
CA ASN A 26 -21.36 9.10 -7.76
C ASN A 26 -21.50 8.80 -9.27
N ILE A 27 -21.20 7.57 -9.68
CA ILE A 27 -21.36 7.13 -11.09
C ILE A 27 -22.83 7.20 -11.51
N LEU A 28 -23.75 6.74 -10.66
CA LEU A 28 -25.19 6.70 -10.96
C LEU A 28 -25.83 8.09 -10.92
N LYS A 29 -25.38 8.97 -10.02
CA LYS A 29 -25.83 10.37 -9.95
C LYS A 29 -25.30 11.25 -11.08
N ARG A 30 -24.36 10.74 -11.88
CA ARG A 30 -23.61 11.46 -12.93
C ARG A 30 -22.74 12.56 -12.35
N HIS A 31 -21.64 12.88 -13.04
CA HIS A 31 -20.79 14.03 -12.70
C HIS A 31 -20.67 14.93 -13.93
N LYS A 32 -21.35 16.08 -13.88
CA LYS A 32 -21.48 17.01 -15.02
C LYS A 32 -22.04 16.26 -16.24
N ASP A 33 -21.40 16.45 -17.39
CA ASP A 33 -21.83 15.90 -18.68
C ASP A 33 -21.33 14.46 -18.92
N VAL A 34 -20.61 13.88 -17.96
CA VAL A 34 -20.13 12.50 -18.08
C VAL A 34 -21.27 11.53 -17.78
N ASN A 35 -21.59 10.69 -18.76
CA ASN A 35 -22.57 9.62 -18.62
C ASN A 35 -21.96 8.29 -19.09
N LEU A 36 -21.69 7.39 -18.15
CA LEU A 36 -21.14 6.07 -18.45
C LEU A 36 -22.22 5.22 -19.14
N THR A 37 -21.78 4.49 -20.16
CA THR A 37 -22.55 3.40 -20.78
C THR A 37 -22.89 2.33 -19.76
N GLN A 38 -23.87 1.48 -20.08
CA GLN A 38 -24.23 0.35 -19.22
C GLN A 38 -23.02 -0.59 -19.00
N ARG A 39 -22.24 -0.85 -20.06
CA ARG A 39 -21.03 -1.68 -19.99
C ARG A 39 -19.99 -1.13 -19.03
N GLU A 40 -19.74 0.18 -19.04
CA GLU A 40 -18.78 0.80 -18.10
C GLU A 40 -19.28 0.75 -16.66
N LYS A 41 -20.59 0.99 -16.44
CA LYS A 41 -21.21 0.85 -15.11
C LYS A 41 -21.07 -0.57 -14.56
N ASP A 42 -21.34 -1.57 -15.41
CA ASP A 42 -21.22 -2.97 -15.02
C ASP A 42 -19.76 -3.38 -14.79
N THR A 43 -18.83 -2.83 -15.56
CA THR A 43 -17.38 -3.07 -15.35
C THR A 43 -16.95 -2.61 -13.96
N VAL A 44 -17.32 -1.39 -13.55
CA VAL A 44 -16.97 -0.88 -12.21
C VAL A 44 -17.68 -1.67 -11.12
N ARG A 45 -18.97 -1.99 -11.32
CA ARG A 45 -19.76 -2.80 -10.37
C ARG A 45 -19.10 -4.16 -10.13
N LEU A 46 -18.79 -4.90 -11.20
CA LEU A 46 -18.17 -6.22 -11.12
C LEU A 46 -16.74 -6.17 -10.58
N TRP A 47 -15.98 -5.12 -10.88
CA TRP A 47 -14.67 -4.89 -10.27
C TRP A 47 -14.79 -4.73 -8.74
N ILE A 48 -15.77 -3.97 -8.25
CA ILE A 48 -16.02 -3.85 -6.80
C ILE A 48 -16.44 -5.20 -6.20
N ASP A 49 -17.38 -5.90 -6.84
CA ASP A 49 -17.97 -7.13 -6.32
C ASP A 49 -17.01 -8.34 -6.38
N SER A 50 -16.02 -8.31 -7.27
CA SER A 50 -14.88 -9.24 -7.25
C SER A 50 -13.82 -8.91 -6.18
N GLY A 51 -14.08 -7.89 -5.35
CA GLY A 51 -13.23 -7.52 -4.23
C GLY A 51 -12.21 -6.42 -4.54
N ALA A 52 -12.46 -5.63 -5.60
CA ALA A 52 -11.63 -4.53 -6.07
C ALA A 52 -10.16 -4.94 -6.25
N PRO A 53 -9.88 -5.95 -7.10
CA PRO A 53 -8.51 -6.42 -7.30
C PRO A 53 -7.64 -5.26 -7.82
N TYR A 54 -6.50 -5.06 -7.15
CA TYR A 54 -5.45 -4.12 -7.56
C TYR A 54 -4.36 -4.84 -8.35
N PRO A 55 -3.71 -5.90 -7.82
CA PRO A 55 -2.81 -6.72 -8.63
C PRO A 55 -3.62 -7.66 -9.53
N ALA A 56 -3.24 -7.75 -10.80
CA ALA A 56 -3.78 -8.72 -11.75
C ALA A 56 -3.08 -10.09 -11.67
N THR A 57 -2.28 -10.31 -10.63
CA THR A 57 -1.55 -11.56 -10.38
C THR A 57 -1.69 -11.99 -8.91
N TYR A 58 -1.86 -13.29 -8.68
CA TYR A 58 -1.89 -13.86 -7.34
C TYR A 58 -0.51 -13.84 -6.68
N ALA A 59 0.55 -13.72 -7.47
CA ALA A 59 1.93 -13.54 -7.00
C ALA A 59 2.10 -12.32 -6.07
N ALA A 60 1.24 -11.32 -6.21
CA ALA A 60 1.25 -10.12 -5.39
C ALA A 60 0.71 -10.33 -3.95
N LEU A 61 0.10 -11.49 -3.67
CA LEU A 61 -0.50 -11.73 -2.36
C LEU A 61 0.55 -11.66 -1.26
N GLY A 62 0.31 -10.78 -0.28
CA GLY A 62 1.23 -10.57 0.83
C GLY A 62 2.53 -9.86 0.46
N THR A 63 2.69 -9.38 -0.78
CA THR A 63 3.87 -8.62 -1.24
C THR A 63 3.56 -7.14 -1.35
N GLY A 64 4.59 -6.31 -1.46
CA GLY A 64 4.45 -4.86 -1.63
C GLY A 64 3.83 -4.09 -0.45
N MET A 65 3.56 -4.75 0.68
CA MET A 65 3.20 -4.08 1.93
C MET A 65 4.48 -3.54 2.58
N VAL A 66 4.65 -2.21 2.51
CA VAL A 66 5.83 -1.53 3.05
C VAL A 66 5.44 -0.82 4.36
N PRO A 67 5.60 -1.44 5.55
CA PRO A 67 5.21 -0.80 6.80
C PRO A 67 6.27 0.21 7.23
N PHE A 68 6.06 1.50 6.99
CA PHE A 68 6.84 2.52 7.66
C PHE A 68 6.40 2.68 9.11
N ARG A 69 7.37 2.57 10.03
CA ARG A 69 7.22 2.91 11.44
C ARG A 69 8.28 3.95 11.78
N PRO A 70 7.89 5.18 12.15
CA PRO A 70 8.87 6.17 12.57
C PRO A 70 9.58 5.72 13.84
N ASP A 71 10.75 6.30 14.07
CA ASP A 71 11.46 6.14 15.34
C ASP A 71 10.53 6.55 16.49
N LYS A 72 10.31 5.61 17.42
CA LYS A 72 9.30 5.78 18.48
C LYS A 72 9.61 6.96 19.39
N ASP A 73 10.88 7.18 19.70
CA ASP A 73 11.30 8.22 20.64
C ASP A 73 11.19 9.61 20.02
N VAL A 74 11.67 9.77 18.78
CA VAL A 74 11.48 11.02 18.02
C VAL A 74 10.00 11.33 17.88
N PHE A 75 9.21 10.34 17.46
CA PHE A 75 7.78 10.53 17.27
C PHE A 75 7.06 10.89 18.58
N LYS A 76 7.40 10.21 19.69
CA LYS A 76 6.81 10.45 21.01
C LYS A 76 7.13 11.85 21.52
N ARG A 77 8.40 12.27 21.47
CA ARG A 77 8.84 13.57 21.99
C ARG A 77 8.30 14.72 21.16
N LEU A 78 8.29 14.57 19.83
CA LEU A 78 8.16 15.71 18.92
C LEU A 78 6.79 15.81 18.26
N CYS A 79 6.18 14.67 17.90
CA CYS A 79 4.95 14.66 17.11
C CYS A 79 3.69 14.50 17.98
N LEU A 80 3.76 13.71 19.06
CA LEU A 80 2.56 13.38 19.86
C LEU A 80 1.96 14.59 20.57
N ALA A 81 2.72 15.65 20.83
CA ALA A 81 2.13 16.83 21.45
C ALA A 81 1.05 17.51 20.59
N CYS A 82 1.00 17.22 19.28
CA CYS A 82 -0.05 17.65 18.35
C CYS A 82 -0.86 16.47 17.78
N HIS A 83 -0.25 15.28 17.68
CA HIS A 83 -0.83 14.09 17.06
C HIS A 83 -1.20 12.98 18.05
N ALA A 84 -1.23 13.26 19.36
CA ALA A 84 -1.71 12.33 20.36
C ALA A 84 -3.12 11.82 19.99
N PRO A 85 -3.40 10.53 20.21
CA PRO A 85 -4.75 10.01 20.06
C PRO A 85 -5.71 10.89 20.86
N ARG A 86 -6.73 11.44 20.19
CA ARG A 86 -7.77 12.25 20.83
C ARG A 86 -8.80 11.39 21.57
N ASP A 87 -8.72 10.07 21.40
CA ASP A 87 -9.64 9.06 21.93
C ASP A 87 -8.81 7.82 22.27
N GLU A 88 -8.88 7.37 23.54
CA GLU A 88 -8.20 6.19 24.05
C GLU A 88 -8.59 4.90 23.29
N LYS A 89 -9.78 4.87 22.67
CA LYS A 89 -10.27 3.74 21.86
C LYS A 89 -9.69 3.71 20.44
N LYS A 90 -8.94 4.74 20.02
CA LYS A 90 -8.30 4.83 18.69
C LYS A 90 -6.78 5.04 18.80
N PRO A 91 -6.03 4.05 19.36
CA PRO A 91 -4.62 4.20 19.74
C PRO A 91 -3.64 4.22 18.56
N LYS A 92 -4.12 4.37 17.32
CA LYS A 92 -3.22 4.36 16.16
C LYS A 92 -2.54 5.72 16.08
N TRP A 93 -1.21 5.72 16.13
CA TRP A 93 -0.32 6.88 15.88
C TRP A 93 -0.62 7.67 14.58
N THR A 94 -1.50 7.15 13.73
CA THR A 94 -1.93 7.70 12.45
C THR A 94 -3.18 8.59 12.54
N THR A 95 -3.97 8.52 13.62
CA THR A 95 -5.25 9.24 13.75
C THR A 95 -5.11 10.74 14.00
N GLY A 96 -3.91 11.20 14.36
CA GLY A 96 -3.62 12.62 14.54
C GLY A 96 -3.30 13.37 13.23
N PHE A 97 -3.06 12.66 12.12
CA PHE A 97 -2.68 13.29 10.84
C PHE A 97 -3.90 13.60 9.97
N LYS A 98 -3.84 14.71 9.22
CA LYS A 98 -4.87 15.05 8.23
C LYS A 98 -4.86 14.12 7.01
N THR A 99 -3.79 13.36 6.82
CA THR A 99 -3.58 12.45 5.69
C THR A 99 -3.43 11.01 6.18
N HIS A 100 -3.69 10.03 5.30
CA HIS A 100 -3.43 8.62 5.61
C HIS A 100 -1.94 8.41 5.92
N ALA A 101 -1.63 7.44 6.79
CA ALA A 101 -0.27 7.16 7.24
C ALA A 101 0.68 6.82 6.08
N ASP A 102 0.16 6.11 5.08
CA ASP A 102 0.91 5.70 3.89
C ASP A 102 1.34 6.90 3.03
N LEU A 103 0.72 8.07 3.20
CA LEU A 103 1.08 9.30 2.50
C LEU A 103 2.11 10.14 3.26
N LEU A 104 2.52 9.74 4.46
CA LEU A 104 3.52 10.46 5.26
C LEU A 104 4.93 10.29 4.70
N VAL A 105 5.16 9.25 3.91
CA VAL A 105 6.49 8.84 3.45
C VAL A 105 6.53 8.79 1.93
N ASN A 106 7.60 9.35 1.37
CA ASN A 106 7.91 9.28 -0.04
C ASN A 106 9.13 8.37 -0.24
N LEU A 107 8.92 7.15 -0.74
CA LEU A 107 9.99 6.18 -0.95
C LEU A 107 10.76 6.39 -2.27
N THR A 108 10.25 7.22 -3.18
CA THR A 108 10.98 7.63 -4.38
C THR A 108 12.01 8.71 -4.05
N HIS A 109 11.59 9.68 -3.23
CA HIS A 109 12.39 10.82 -2.77
C HIS A 109 12.28 10.93 -1.25
N PRO A 110 13.08 10.17 -0.48
CA PRO A 110 13.02 10.10 0.99
C PRO A 110 12.95 11.46 1.69
N GLU A 111 13.77 12.41 1.27
CA GLU A 111 13.85 13.78 1.78
C GLU A 111 12.58 14.60 1.53
N ARG A 112 11.73 14.19 0.58
CA ARG A 112 10.44 14.83 0.28
C ARG A 112 9.29 14.29 1.12
N SER A 113 9.56 13.35 2.03
CA SER A 113 8.55 12.78 2.92
C SER A 113 7.88 13.83 3.79
N LEU A 114 6.55 13.77 3.92
CA LEU A 114 5.79 14.72 4.73
C LEU A 114 6.18 14.67 6.20
N ILE A 115 6.56 13.49 6.72
CA ILE A 115 7.06 13.32 8.09
C ILE A 115 8.35 14.10 8.37
N LEU A 116 9.11 14.45 7.34
CA LEU A 116 10.32 15.28 7.43
C LEU A 116 10.00 16.75 7.16
N ARG A 117 9.23 17.02 6.09
CA ARG A 117 8.99 18.39 5.62
C ARG A 117 8.00 19.16 6.47
N ALA A 118 6.99 18.52 7.04
CA ALA A 118 6.03 19.20 7.92
C ALA A 118 6.69 19.83 9.17
N PRO A 119 7.57 19.13 9.90
CA PRO A 119 8.26 19.68 11.07
C PRO A 119 9.49 20.57 10.76
N LEU A 120 10.02 20.55 9.54
CA LEU A 120 11.20 21.31 9.12
C LEU A 120 10.91 22.81 8.90
N ALA A 121 11.85 23.67 9.32
CA ALA A 121 11.84 25.11 9.10
C ALA A 121 11.62 25.48 7.64
N ARG A 122 10.85 26.55 7.38
CA ARG A 122 10.69 27.09 6.02
C ARG A 122 12.00 27.60 5.44
N SER A 123 12.86 28.21 6.28
CA SER A 123 14.21 28.64 5.90
C SER A 123 15.11 27.50 5.44
N ALA A 124 14.87 26.28 5.91
CA ALA A 124 15.56 25.06 5.48
C ALA A 124 14.81 24.28 4.38
N GLY A 125 13.83 24.90 3.70
CA GLY A 125 13.05 24.26 2.62
C GLY A 125 11.91 23.34 3.07
N GLY A 126 11.60 23.33 4.36
CA GLY A 126 10.45 22.65 4.95
C GLY A 126 9.12 23.39 4.75
N LEU A 127 8.04 22.79 5.23
CA LEU A 127 6.69 23.35 5.17
C LEU A 127 6.32 24.12 6.45
N GLY A 128 7.03 23.91 7.56
CA GLY A 128 6.79 24.57 8.85
C GLY A 128 5.35 24.43 9.35
N LEU A 129 4.74 23.25 9.18
CA LEU A 129 3.33 23.00 9.51
C LEU A 129 3.10 22.69 10.99
N CYS A 130 4.16 22.40 11.76
CA CYS A 130 4.07 22.11 13.19
C CYS A 130 3.94 23.37 14.07
N GLY A 131 3.74 24.55 13.48
CA GLY A 131 3.48 25.80 14.19
C GLY A 131 4.62 26.20 15.13
N LYS A 132 4.29 26.61 16.37
CA LYS A 132 5.27 27.06 17.39
C LYS A 132 6.19 25.95 17.90
N LYS A 133 5.91 24.68 17.59
CA LYS A 133 6.74 23.51 17.94
C LYS A 133 7.58 23.05 16.76
N LEU A 134 8.02 23.99 15.92
CA LEU A 134 8.97 23.71 14.85
C LEU A 134 10.08 22.83 15.41
N THR A 135 10.27 21.69 14.77
CA THR A 135 11.00 20.58 15.40
C THR A 135 12.40 20.46 14.84
N PHE A 136 12.58 20.79 13.55
CA PHE A 136 13.87 20.72 12.88
C PHE A 136 14.20 22.10 12.31
N ASP A 137 15.31 22.68 12.77
CA ASP A 137 15.79 23.97 12.27
C ASP A 137 16.45 23.80 10.89
N THR A 138 17.15 22.69 10.68
CA THR A 138 17.85 22.35 9.43
C THR A 138 17.71 20.86 9.09
N THR A 139 18.12 20.48 7.88
CA THR A 139 18.25 19.08 7.47
C THR A 139 19.33 18.32 8.25
N GLU A 140 20.22 19.02 8.95
CA GLU A 140 21.28 18.38 9.75
C GLU A 140 20.83 18.09 11.20
N SER A 141 19.59 18.45 11.56
CA SER A 141 19.04 18.16 12.88
C SER A 141 19.12 16.64 13.17
N PRO A 142 19.65 16.20 14.33
CA PRO A 142 19.84 14.77 14.61
C PRO A 142 18.57 13.94 14.47
N ASP A 143 17.44 14.48 14.94
CA ASP A 143 16.13 13.82 14.86
C ASP A 143 15.59 13.80 13.41
N TYR A 144 15.90 14.81 12.59
CA TYR A 144 15.60 14.80 11.15
C TYR A 144 16.35 13.66 10.46
N GLN A 145 17.67 13.57 10.69
CA GLN A 145 18.52 12.53 10.10
C GLN A 145 18.09 11.13 10.56
N LYS A 146 17.70 10.97 11.84
CA LYS A 146 17.17 9.70 12.36
C LYS A 146 15.91 9.26 11.61
N LEU A 147 14.95 10.16 11.38
CA LEU A 147 13.75 9.85 10.60
C LEU A 147 14.06 9.59 9.12
N LEU A 148 14.92 10.39 8.50
CA LEU A 148 15.33 10.23 7.11
C LEU A 148 16.00 8.87 6.89
N ASN A 149 16.86 8.45 7.81
CA ASN A 149 17.49 7.13 7.77
C ASN A 149 16.46 6.01 7.87
N GLY A 150 15.44 6.15 8.74
CA GLY A 150 14.32 5.20 8.78
C GLY A 150 13.57 5.09 7.45
N VAL A 151 13.32 6.22 6.77
CA VAL A 151 12.72 6.21 5.42
C VAL A 151 13.64 5.53 4.40
N ARG A 152 14.95 5.83 4.43
CA ARG A 152 15.95 5.24 3.53
C ARG A 152 16.10 3.74 3.71
N THR A 153 16.10 3.24 4.94
CA THR A 153 16.12 1.80 5.24
C THR A 153 14.92 1.09 4.59
N ILE A 154 13.75 1.72 4.66
CA ILE A 154 12.54 1.14 4.07
C ILE A 154 12.54 1.24 2.55
N LYS A 155 13.09 2.31 1.99
CA LYS A 155 13.37 2.39 0.55
C LYS A 155 14.31 1.26 0.11
N GLN A 156 15.42 1.03 0.81
CA GLN A 156 16.36 -0.04 0.49
C GLN A 156 15.70 -1.42 0.55
N TRP A 157 14.85 -1.64 1.57
CA TRP A 157 14.05 -2.85 1.66
C TRP A 157 13.11 -2.99 0.45
N LEU A 158 12.41 -1.93 0.06
CA LEU A 158 11.53 -1.93 -1.12
C LEU A 158 12.32 -2.19 -2.41
N ASP A 159 13.49 -1.60 -2.59
CA ASP A 159 14.33 -1.80 -3.77
C ASP A 159 14.85 -3.26 -3.88
N THR A 160 14.97 -3.96 -2.73
CA THR A 160 15.35 -5.37 -2.64
C THR A 160 14.16 -6.31 -2.79
N ALA A 161 13.11 -6.12 -1.99
CA ALA A 161 11.93 -6.99 -1.95
C ALA A 161 11.05 -6.81 -3.20
N ARG A 162 10.98 -5.58 -3.71
CA ARG A 162 10.21 -5.13 -4.88
C ARG A 162 8.70 -5.35 -4.73
N ARG A 163 7.92 -4.59 -5.50
CA ARG A 163 6.47 -4.83 -5.66
C ARG A 163 6.22 -5.59 -6.94
N PHE A 164 5.04 -6.18 -7.09
CA PHE A 164 4.64 -6.93 -8.28
C PHE A 164 4.71 -6.12 -9.59
N ASP A 165 4.69 -4.80 -9.52
CA ASP A 165 4.82 -3.86 -10.63
C ASP A 165 6.26 -3.38 -10.90
N MET A 166 7.25 -3.86 -10.13
CA MET A 166 8.66 -3.48 -10.27
C MET A 166 9.47 -4.56 -10.98
N ASP A 167 10.42 -4.13 -11.81
CA ASP A 167 11.30 -5.04 -12.54
C ASP A 167 12.08 -5.96 -11.60
N GLY A 168 12.07 -7.26 -11.94
CA GLY A 168 12.69 -8.32 -11.17
C GLY A 168 12.04 -8.57 -9.80
N PHE A 169 10.76 -8.23 -9.65
CA PHE A 169 9.92 -8.73 -8.56
C PHE A 169 10.02 -10.24 -8.40
N ARG A 170 9.98 -10.70 -7.14
CA ARG A 170 9.91 -12.12 -6.82
C ARG A 170 8.66 -12.44 -6.01
N PRO A 171 7.85 -13.41 -6.47
CA PRO A 171 6.74 -13.91 -5.67
C PRO A 171 7.24 -14.52 -4.36
N ASN A 172 6.36 -14.57 -3.36
CA ASN A 172 6.67 -15.23 -2.11
C ASN A 172 6.84 -16.75 -2.29
N LYS A 173 7.52 -17.40 -1.33
CA LYS A 173 7.79 -18.86 -1.36
C LYS A 173 6.53 -19.74 -1.46
N HIS A 174 5.38 -19.26 -0.97
CA HIS A 174 4.13 -20.02 -1.00
C HIS A 174 3.54 -20.05 -2.41
N TYR A 175 3.57 -18.91 -3.11
CA TYR A 175 3.20 -18.85 -4.54
C TYR A 175 4.06 -19.81 -5.36
N VAL A 176 5.38 -19.75 -5.21
CA VAL A 176 6.32 -20.62 -5.93
C VAL A 176 6.03 -22.11 -5.62
N ARG A 177 5.83 -22.44 -4.35
CA ARG A 177 5.47 -23.80 -3.92
C ARG A 177 4.19 -24.30 -4.61
N GLU A 178 3.12 -23.50 -4.60
CA GLU A 178 1.86 -23.92 -5.22
C GLU A 178 2.00 -24.06 -6.74
N MET A 179 2.63 -23.09 -7.42
CA MET A 179 2.82 -23.18 -8.88
C MET A 179 3.64 -24.41 -9.30
N ARG A 180 4.61 -24.82 -8.48
CA ARG A 180 5.33 -26.10 -8.67
C ARG A 180 4.44 -27.31 -8.43
N ARG A 181 3.62 -27.30 -7.37
CA ARG A 181 2.67 -28.37 -7.05
C ARG A 181 1.68 -28.62 -8.18
N TYR A 182 1.25 -27.56 -8.87
CA TYR A 182 0.37 -27.63 -10.03
C TYR A 182 1.11 -27.93 -11.35
N GLY A 183 2.42 -28.15 -11.32
CA GLY A 183 3.23 -28.45 -12.51
C GLY A 183 3.42 -27.26 -13.46
N ILE A 184 3.15 -26.03 -13.02
CA ILE A 184 3.28 -24.81 -13.84
C ILE A 184 4.72 -24.30 -13.85
N LEU A 185 5.40 -24.37 -12.70
CA LEU A 185 6.82 -24.05 -12.58
C LEU A 185 7.65 -25.33 -12.47
N PRO A 186 8.89 -25.32 -12.99
CA PRO A 186 9.81 -26.44 -12.87
C PRO A 186 10.20 -26.69 -11.39
N PRO A 187 10.69 -27.90 -11.07
CA PRO A 187 11.27 -28.18 -9.76
C PRO A 187 12.44 -27.21 -9.45
N PRO A 188 12.73 -26.94 -8.17
CA PRO A 188 13.84 -26.07 -7.80
C PRO A 188 15.15 -26.55 -8.42
N GLN A 189 15.87 -25.62 -9.05
CA GLN A 189 17.24 -25.83 -9.51
C GLN A 189 18.19 -25.18 -8.50
N ASP A 190 19.21 -25.91 -8.07
CA ASP A 190 20.18 -25.43 -7.08
C ASP A 190 20.92 -24.19 -7.60
N GLY A 191 20.93 -23.12 -6.80
CA GLY A 191 21.65 -21.88 -7.11
C GLY A 191 21.04 -21.01 -8.21
N ALA A 192 19.91 -21.42 -8.82
CA ALA A 192 19.27 -20.64 -9.88
C ALA A 192 18.49 -19.46 -9.29
N ASP A 193 18.88 -18.26 -9.69
CA ASP A 193 18.14 -17.04 -9.39
C ASP A 193 17.01 -16.84 -10.43
N GLU A 194 15.99 -17.71 -10.37
CA GLU A 194 14.98 -17.82 -11.42
C GLU A 194 14.05 -16.59 -11.42
N THR A 195 14.13 -15.81 -12.50
CA THR A 195 13.14 -14.78 -12.82
C THR A 195 11.83 -15.44 -13.22
N ILE A 196 10.75 -15.12 -12.52
CA ILE A 196 9.42 -15.67 -12.82
C ILE A 196 8.58 -14.60 -13.50
N ASP A 197 8.14 -14.85 -14.74
CA ASP A 197 7.05 -14.06 -15.34
C ASP A 197 5.73 -14.47 -14.69
N VAL A 198 5.39 -13.79 -13.60
CA VAL A 198 4.20 -14.08 -12.78
C VAL A 198 2.90 -13.96 -13.57
N TYR A 199 2.84 -13.15 -14.62
CA TYR A 199 1.64 -13.04 -15.46
C TYR A 199 1.52 -14.23 -16.41
N ALA A 200 2.63 -14.69 -17.00
CA ALA A 200 2.63 -15.91 -17.81
C ALA A 200 2.34 -17.14 -16.95
N THR A 201 2.94 -17.24 -15.76
CA THR A 201 2.69 -18.31 -14.79
C THR A 201 1.22 -18.36 -14.39
N ASP A 202 0.61 -17.23 -14.00
CA ASP A 202 -0.82 -17.21 -13.65
C ASP A 202 -1.71 -17.57 -14.84
N ARG A 203 -1.41 -17.10 -16.06
CA ARG A 203 -2.17 -17.49 -17.26
C ARG A 203 -2.10 -19.00 -17.49
N ALA A 204 -0.93 -19.61 -17.33
CA ALA A 204 -0.75 -21.06 -17.48
C ALA A 204 -1.51 -21.83 -16.38
N TYR A 205 -1.44 -21.35 -15.13
CA TYR A 205 -2.20 -21.90 -14.01
C TYR A 205 -3.71 -21.89 -14.28
N TRP A 206 -4.29 -20.77 -14.69
CA TRP A 206 -5.73 -20.71 -14.96
C TRP A 206 -6.15 -21.58 -16.15
N ARG A 207 -5.30 -21.68 -17.18
CA ARG A 207 -5.54 -22.55 -18.34
C ARG A 207 -5.59 -24.03 -17.97
N SER A 208 -4.88 -24.48 -16.94
CA SER A 208 -4.89 -25.89 -16.53
C SER A 208 -6.24 -26.36 -15.98
N PHE A 209 -7.14 -25.44 -15.63
CA PHE A 209 -8.51 -25.73 -15.20
C PHE A 209 -9.54 -25.55 -16.31
N TRP A 210 -9.12 -25.16 -17.53
CA TRP A 210 -10.07 -25.03 -18.63
C TRP A 210 -10.63 -26.40 -18.99
N TYR A 211 -11.95 -26.47 -19.06
CA TYR A 211 -12.61 -27.63 -19.62
C TYR A 211 -12.24 -27.74 -21.10
N VAL A 212 -11.58 -28.83 -21.47
CA VAL A 212 -11.33 -29.22 -22.86
C VAL A 212 -12.27 -30.37 -23.15
N PRO A 213 -13.28 -30.18 -24.02
CA PRO A 213 -14.23 -31.21 -24.42
C PRO A 213 -13.57 -32.45 -25.05
#